data_AF-A0A9P5M6E5-F1
#
_entry.id   AF-A0A9P5M6E5-F1
#
_cell.length_a   1.000
_cell.length_b   1.000
_cell.length_c   1.000
_cell.angle_alpha   90.00
_cell.angle_beta   90.00
_cell.angle_gamma   90.00
#
_symmetry.space_group_name_H-M   'P 1'
#
loop_
_entity.id
_entity.type
_entity.pdbx_description
1 polymer ?
#
loop_
_entity_poly.entity_id
_entity_poly.type
_entity_poly.pdbx_seq_one_letter_code
_entity_poly.pdbx_strand_id
1 'polypeptide(L)'
;MDTDDERWDMDWRGRIWGYTGAGGLVQAFAMGYFLWDLMASVVHLGVLGWSSLIHAICALSVVGIGFRPFADYYGLNFVLYELSTPFLNIHWFFDKLNMTGSKVQLYNGIVLLVMFFSCRLVWGFYQSARLYQDIWSSFHTPSAIIAPEPGSLSASEWELFRFSGKSNELSLPTWLAWAYLGANTILTLLNFYWFNQMISAVSKRFSKKGKHTRANKKE
;
A
#
# COMPACT_ATOMS: atom_id res chain seq x y z
N MET A 1 10.34 -24.72 -3.41
CA MET A 1 10.95 -23.48 -2.89
C MET A 1 11.51 -22.79 -4.12
N ASP A 2 10.59 -22.42 -5.02
CA ASP A 2 10.88 -21.62 -6.20
C ASP A 2 10.68 -20.20 -5.72
N THR A 3 11.78 -19.62 -5.27
CA THR A 3 11.86 -18.24 -4.82
C THR A 3 11.44 -17.32 -5.95
N ASP A 4 10.86 -16.18 -5.57
CA ASP A 4 10.29 -15.11 -6.41
C ASP A 4 11.35 -14.40 -7.28
N ASP A 5 12.32 -15.14 -7.81
CA ASP A 5 13.48 -14.67 -8.56
C ASP A 5 13.02 -13.99 -9.87
N GLU A 6 11.96 -14.52 -10.48
CA GLU A 6 11.30 -13.91 -11.64
C GLU A 6 10.84 -12.46 -11.35
N ARG A 7 10.34 -12.20 -10.14
CA ARG A 7 9.87 -10.86 -9.74
C ARG A 7 10.99 -9.95 -9.28
N TRP A 8 12.07 -10.51 -8.72
CA TRP A 8 13.26 -9.74 -8.37
C TRP A 8 14.03 -9.28 -9.61
N ASP A 9 14.11 -10.14 -10.63
CA ASP A 9 14.84 -9.89 -11.87
C ASP A 9 14.02 -9.14 -12.93
N MET A 10 12.71 -8.94 -12.71
CA MET A 10 11.85 -8.14 -13.60
C MET A 10 12.44 -6.75 -13.82
N ASP A 11 12.62 -6.37 -15.09
CA ASP A 11 12.98 -5.01 -15.48
C ASP A 11 11.81 -4.02 -15.24
N TRP A 12 12.02 -2.74 -15.50
CA TRP A 12 10.97 -1.73 -15.30
C TRP A 12 9.74 -1.95 -16.19
N ARG A 13 9.88 -2.61 -17.35
CA ARG A 13 8.76 -2.93 -18.25
C ARG A 13 7.89 -4.04 -17.65
N GLY A 14 8.50 -5.12 -17.19
CA GLY A 14 7.80 -6.21 -16.52
C GLY A 14 7.05 -5.72 -15.28
N ARG A 15 7.59 -4.73 -14.56
CA ARG A 15 6.90 -4.14 -13.39
C ARG A 15 5.71 -3.24 -13.74
N ILE A 16 5.76 -2.53 -14.87
CA ILE A 16 4.67 -1.65 -15.29
C ILE A 16 3.60 -2.43 -16.05
N TRP A 17 3.94 -3.27 -17.01
CA TRP A 17 2.96 -3.90 -17.90
C TRP A 17 2.81 -5.39 -17.69
N GLY A 18 3.67 -6.00 -16.87
CA GLY A 18 3.53 -7.39 -16.52
C GLY A 18 2.28 -7.62 -15.70
N TYR A 19 1.48 -8.59 -16.12
CA TYR A 19 0.20 -8.90 -15.53
C TYR A 19 0.01 -10.41 -15.50
N THR A 20 -0.23 -10.96 -14.31
CA THR A 20 -0.47 -12.39 -14.15
C THR A 20 -1.88 -12.64 -13.68
N GLY A 21 -2.49 -13.77 -14.06
CA GLY A 21 -3.82 -14.13 -13.57
C GLY A 21 -3.89 -14.25 -12.04
N ALA A 22 -2.80 -14.70 -11.41
CA ALA A 22 -2.68 -14.78 -9.95
C ALA A 22 -2.60 -13.38 -9.30
N GLY A 23 -1.79 -12.47 -9.85
CA GLY A 23 -1.72 -11.07 -9.41
C GLY A 23 -3.07 -10.37 -9.55
N GLY A 24 -3.71 -10.51 -10.71
CA GLY A 24 -5.05 -9.99 -10.96
C GLY A 24 -6.12 -10.54 -10.01
N LEU A 25 -6.03 -11.82 -9.60
CA LEU A 25 -6.94 -12.40 -8.61
C LEU A 25 -6.73 -11.79 -7.22
N VAL A 26 -5.47 -11.64 -6.77
CA VAL A 26 -5.16 -10.98 -5.50
C VAL A 26 -5.65 -9.53 -5.52
N GLN A 27 -5.47 -8.84 -6.65
CA GLN A 27 -5.95 -7.48 -6.85
C GLN A 27 -7.49 -7.41 -6.80
N ALA A 28 -8.21 -8.42 -7.31
CA ALA A 28 -9.67 -8.50 -7.20
C ALA A 28 -10.15 -8.63 -5.76
N PHE A 29 -9.47 -9.45 -4.95
CA PHE A 29 -9.76 -9.52 -3.51
C PHE A 29 -9.47 -8.18 -2.81
N ALA A 30 -8.34 -7.54 -3.13
CA ALA A 30 -8.01 -6.23 -2.60
C ALA A 30 -9.06 -5.17 -3.00
N MET A 31 -9.55 -5.21 -4.24
CA MET A 31 -10.59 -4.29 -4.72
C MET A 31 -11.88 -4.44 -3.92
N GLY A 32 -12.32 -5.68 -3.67
CA GLY A 32 -13.48 -5.96 -2.84
C GLY A 32 -13.32 -5.43 -1.42
N TYR A 33 -12.14 -5.62 -0.82
CA TYR A 33 -11.80 -5.07 0.49
C TYR A 33 -11.84 -3.54 0.52
N PHE A 34 -11.20 -2.85 -0.44
CA PHE A 34 -11.19 -1.39 -0.47
C PHE A 34 -12.55 -0.78 -0.85
N LEU A 35 -13.38 -1.51 -1.60
CA LEU A 35 -14.76 -1.11 -1.83
C LEU A 35 -15.55 -1.14 -0.50
N TRP A 36 -15.39 -2.20 0.28
CA TRP A 36 -15.97 -2.27 1.62
C TRP A 36 -15.41 -1.17 2.54
N ASP A 37 -14.10 -0.91 2.51
CA ASP A 37 -13.46 0.15 3.32
C ASP A 37 -13.99 1.55 2.96
N LEU A 38 -14.26 1.80 1.68
CA LEU A 38 -14.92 3.02 1.22
C LEU A 38 -16.33 3.13 1.79
N MET A 39 -17.13 2.07 1.68
CA MET A 39 -18.48 2.05 2.23
C MET A 39 -18.47 2.29 3.75
N ALA A 40 -17.58 1.60 4.48
CA ALA A 40 -17.43 1.75 5.93
C ALA A 40 -16.98 3.17 6.30
N SER A 41 -16.03 3.75 5.57
CA SER A 41 -15.53 5.12 5.78
C SER A 41 -16.60 6.18 5.51
N VAL A 42 -17.50 5.97 4.56
CA VAL A 42 -18.64 6.86 4.31
C VAL A 42 -19.69 6.76 5.42
N VAL A 43 -20.12 5.54 5.76
CA VAL A 43 -21.17 5.31 6.77
C VAL A 43 -20.71 5.72 8.17
N HIS A 44 -19.45 5.48 8.51
CA HIS A 44 -18.87 5.74 9.83
C HIS A 44 -17.90 6.92 9.83
N LEU A 45 -18.11 7.92 8.96
CA LEU A 45 -17.23 9.08 8.80
C LEU A 45 -17.00 9.83 10.13
N GLY A 46 -18.02 9.91 11.00
CA GLY A 46 -17.90 10.56 12.31
C GLY A 46 -16.94 9.86 13.28
N VAL A 47 -16.66 8.56 13.07
CA VAL A 47 -15.77 7.75 13.92
C VAL A 47 -14.40 7.56 13.26
N LEU A 48 -14.39 7.23 11.96
CA LEU A 48 -13.16 6.95 11.20
C LEU A 48 -12.45 8.22 10.72
N GLY A 49 -13.19 9.30 10.52
CA GLY A 49 -12.67 10.61 10.12
C GLY A 49 -12.29 10.71 8.64
N TRP A 50 -12.02 11.94 8.20
CA TRP A 50 -11.72 12.27 6.81
C TRP A 50 -10.46 11.60 6.25
N SER A 51 -9.45 11.34 7.09
CA SER A 51 -8.24 10.65 6.64
C SER A 51 -8.53 9.23 6.15
N SER A 52 -9.48 8.53 6.79
CA SER A 52 -9.89 7.18 6.39
C SER A 52 -10.65 7.20 5.07
N LEU A 53 -11.54 8.18 4.88
CA LEU A 53 -12.29 8.33 3.63
C LEU A 53 -11.37 8.64 2.44
N ILE A 54 -10.43 9.57 2.60
CA ILE A 54 -9.47 9.92 1.54
C ILE A 54 -8.59 8.71 1.22
N HIS A 55 -8.16 7.96 2.24
CA HIS A 55 -7.43 6.71 2.05
C HIS A 55 -8.24 5.71 1.21
N ALA A 56 -9.48 5.43 1.58
CA ALA A 56 -10.32 4.45 0.90
C ALA A 56 -10.58 4.83 -0.57
N ILE A 57 -10.80 6.12 -0.86
CA ILE A 57 -10.96 6.62 -2.23
C ILE A 57 -9.67 6.40 -3.05
N CYS A 58 -8.52 6.77 -2.49
CA CYS A 58 -7.23 6.65 -3.18
C CYS A 58 -6.86 5.18 -3.40
N ALA A 59 -7.03 4.33 -2.38
CA ALA A 59 -6.71 2.92 -2.45
C ALA A 59 -7.61 2.18 -3.46
N LEU A 60 -8.92 2.44 -3.44
CA LEU A 60 -9.84 1.88 -4.42
C LEU A 60 -9.50 2.34 -5.85
N SER A 61 -9.12 3.61 -6.02
CA SER A 61 -8.72 4.14 -7.34
C SER A 61 -7.46 3.47 -7.88
N VAL A 62 -6.43 3.32 -7.03
CA VAL A 62 -5.14 2.67 -7.40
C VAL A 62 -5.36 1.21 -7.78
N VAL A 63 -6.11 0.47 -6.97
CA VAL A 63 -6.42 -0.95 -7.23
C VAL A 63 -7.32 -1.12 -8.45
N GLY A 64 -8.30 -0.22 -8.64
CA GLY A 64 -9.19 -0.22 -9.80
C GLY A 64 -8.45 0.06 -11.12
N ILE A 65 -7.49 0.99 -11.11
CA ILE A 65 -6.64 1.28 -12.28
C ILE A 65 -5.84 0.05 -12.70
N GLY A 66 -5.37 -0.76 -11.75
CA GLY A 66 -4.55 -1.94 -12.02
C GLY A 66 -5.24 -3.02 -12.84
N PHE A 67 -6.57 -3.00 -13.03
CA PHE A 67 -7.26 -3.96 -13.91
C PHE A 67 -7.09 -3.64 -15.39
N ARG A 68 -6.67 -2.42 -15.72
CA ARG A 68 -6.00 -2.16 -16.99
C ARG A 68 -4.56 -2.59 -16.75
N PRO A 69 -3.98 -3.52 -17.54
CA PRO A 69 -2.70 -4.20 -17.27
C PRO A 69 -1.56 -3.22 -17.01
N PHE A 70 -1.49 -2.74 -15.77
CA PHE A 70 -0.70 -1.60 -15.33
C PHE A 70 -0.37 -1.77 -13.85
N ALA A 71 0.91 -1.79 -13.55
CA ALA A 71 1.46 -1.80 -12.21
C ALA A 71 0.93 -2.93 -11.29
N ASP A 72 0.56 -4.09 -11.86
CA ASP A 72 0.10 -5.28 -11.09
C ASP A 72 1.18 -5.72 -10.07
N TYR A 73 2.46 -5.61 -10.48
CA TYR A 73 3.62 -5.76 -9.59
C TYR A 73 3.52 -4.91 -8.32
N TYR A 74 3.11 -3.65 -8.47
CA TYR A 74 2.97 -2.69 -7.37
C TYR A 74 1.65 -2.90 -6.62
N GLY A 75 0.58 -3.33 -7.30
CA GLY A 75 -0.70 -3.70 -6.69
C GLY A 75 -0.55 -4.71 -5.53
N LEU A 76 0.23 -5.76 -5.75
CA LEU A 76 0.60 -6.73 -4.71
C LEU A 76 1.35 -6.10 -3.52
N ASN A 77 2.16 -5.07 -3.76
CA ASN A 77 2.88 -4.36 -2.68
C ASN A 77 1.95 -3.48 -1.85
N PHE A 78 0.90 -2.90 -2.46
CA PHE A 78 -0.12 -2.16 -1.71
C PHE A 78 -0.88 -3.07 -0.74
N VAL A 79 -1.12 -4.34 -1.09
CA VAL A 79 -1.75 -5.30 -0.17
C VAL A 79 -0.86 -5.56 1.05
N LEU A 80 0.47 -5.59 0.89
CA LEU A 80 1.39 -5.73 2.02
C LEU A 80 1.29 -4.56 3.02
N TYR A 81 0.84 -3.38 2.59
CA TYR A 81 0.65 -2.26 3.51
C TYR A 81 -0.51 -2.50 4.48
N GLU A 82 -1.45 -3.38 4.14
CA GLU A 82 -2.54 -3.75 5.05
C GLU A 82 -2.07 -4.69 6.17
N LEU A 83 -0.84 -5.20 6.14
CA LEU A 83 -0.33 -6.12 7.16
C LEU A 83 -0.31 -5.52 8.58
N SER A 84 -0.29 -4.19 8.71
CA SER A 84 -0.41 -3.52 10.02
C SER A 84 -1.85 -3.43 10.55
N THR A 85 -2.88 -3.56 9.71
CA THR A 85 -4.28 -3.34 10.11
C THR A 85 -4.87 -4.39 11.05
N PRO A 86 -4.48 -5.69 11.01
CA PRO A 86 -4.90 -6.66 12.03
C PRO A 86 -4.50 -6.21 13.45
N PHE A 87 -3.27 -5.70 13.61
CA PHE A 87 -2.79 -5.21 14.91
C PHE A 87 -3.54 -3.96 15.37
N LEU A 88 -3.92 -3.08 14.44
CA LEU A 88 -4.74 -1.90 14.74
C LEU A 88 -6.14 -2.32 15.23
N ASN A 89 -6.77 -3.27 14.54
CA ASN A 89 -8.09 -3.80 14.91
C ASN A 89 -8.06 -4.49 16.28
N ILE A 90 -7.03 -5.30 16.55
CA ILE A 90 -6.83 -5.91 17.88
C ILE A 90 -6.63 -4.83 18.95
N HIS A 91 -5.88 -3.76 18.64
CA HIS A 91 -5.66 -2.66 19.57
C HIS A 91 -6.96 -1.94 19.91
N TRP A 92 -7.77 -1.64 18.89
CA TRP A 92 -9.09 -1.04 19.03
C TRP A 92 -10.06 -1.95 19.82
N PHE A 93 -9.99 -3.26 19.60
CA PHE A 93 -10.81 -4.22 20.33
C PHE A 93 -10.49 -4.21 21.84
N PHE A 94 -9.21 -4.13 22.21
CA PHE A 94 -8.82 -3.96 23.62
C PHE A 94 -9.35 -2.67 24.23
N ASP A 95 -9.44 -1.59 23.46
CA ASP A 95 -10.05 -0.34 23.93
C ASP A 95 -11.57 -0.47 24.17
N LYS A 96 -12.27 -1.29 23.38
CA LYS A 96 -13.71 -1.56 23.58
C LYS A 96 -14.01 -2.52 24.72
N LEU A 97 -13.09 -3.42 25.05
CA LEU A 97 -13.23 -4.36 26.17
C LEU A 97 -12.85 -3.77 27.53
N ASN A 98 -12.60 -2.46 27.63
CA ASN A 98 -12.04 -1.81 28.84
C ASN A 98 -10.71 -2.45 29.31
N MET A 99 -9.97 -3.08 28.41
CA MET A 99 -8.64 -3.64 28.66
C MET A 99 -7.54 -2.61 28.40
N THR A 100 -7.90 -1.33 28.35
CA THR A 100 -6.99 -0.24 28.04
C THR A 100 -5.89 -0.13 29.10
N GLY A 101 -4.63 -0.26 28.69
CA GLY A 101 -3.46 -0.23 29.57
C GLY A 101 -3.00 -1.60 30.07
N SER A 102 -3.63 -2.69 29.63
CA SER A 102 -3.15 -4.05 29.89
C SER A 102 -1.78 -4.30 29.25
N LYS A 103 -1.01 -5.26 29.81
CA LYS A 103 0.27 -5.69 29.22
C LYS A 103 0.09 -6.22 27.78
N VAL A 104 -1.03 -6.92 27.53
CA VAL A 104 -1.35 -7.48 26.21
C VAL A 104 -1.55 -6.37 25.17
N GLN A 105 -2.29 -5.32 25.51
CA GLN A 105 -2.45 -4.17 24.61
C GLN A 105 -1.14 -3.44 24.36
N LEU A 106 -0.24 -3.34 25.37
CA LEU A 106 1.09 -2.76 25.19
C LEU A 106 1.91 -3.55 24.17
N TYR A 107 2.00 -4.87 24.31
CA TYR A 107 2.74 -5.72 23.37
C TYR A 107 2.16 -5.61 21.96
N ASN A 108 0.83 -5.68 21.81
CA ASN A 108 0.17 -5.48 20.52
C ASN A 108 0.45 -4.08 19.95
N GLY A 109 0.49 -3.04 20.79
CA GLY A 109 0.83 -1.68 20.37
C GLY A 109 2.27 -1.53 19.87
N ILE A 110 3.23 -2.24 20.48
CA ILE A 110 4.63 -2.26 20.00
C ILE A 110 4.71 -2.97 18.64
N VAL A 111 4.07 -4.13 18.50
CA VAL A 111 4.02 -4.87 17.24
C VAL A 111 3.34 -4.03 16.15
N LEU A 112 2.22 -3.36 16.47
CA LEU A 112 1.55 -2.42 15.57
C LEU A 112 2.52 -1.33 15.07
N LEU A 113 3.27 -0.68 15.96
CA LEU A 113 4.23 0.36 15.58
C LEU A 113 5.34 -0.16 14.68
N VAL A 114 5.92 -1.32 15.01
CA VAL A 114 7.02 -1.92 14.23
C VAL A 114 6.54 -2.36 12.85
N MET A 115 5.37 -3.00 12.78
CA MET A 115 4.78 -3.45 11.52
C MET A 115 4.36 -2.26 10.65
N PHE A 116 3.76 -1.23 11.24
CA PHE A 116 3.43 -0.01 10.50
C PHE A 116 4.68 0.68 9.96
N PHE A 117 5.72 0.82 10.77
CA PHE A 117 6.98 1.45 10.35
C PHE A 117 7.67 0.67 9.23
N SER A 118 7.84 -0.64 9.40
CA SER A 118 8.53 -1.48 8.41
C SER A 118 7.75 -1.58 7.09
N CYS A 119 6.47 -1.95 7.13
CA CYS A 119 5.67 -2.21 5.93
C CYS A 119 5.25 -0.91 5.21
N ARG A 120 4.86 0.14 5.94
CA ARG A 120 4.28 1.35 5.33
C ARG A 120 5.28 2.47 5.10
N LEU A 121 6.24 2.67 6.01
CA LEU A 121 7.21 3.76 5.91
C LEU A 121 8.48 3.34 5.17
N VAL A 122 9.09 2.22 5.55
CA VAL A 122 10.34 1.78 4.90
C VAL A 122 10.05 1.12 3.56
N TRP A 123 9.30 0.02 3.56
CA TRP A 123 8.96 -0.70 2.33
C TRP A 123 8.06 0.14 1.43
N GLY A 124 7.07 0.81 2.00
CA GLY A 124 6.14 1.62 1.21
C GLY A 124 6.79 2.80 0.49
N PHE A 125 7.73 3.50 1.15
CA PHE A 125 8.48 4.57 0.52
C PHE A 125 9.41 4.04 -0.58
N TYR A 126 10.10 2.93 -0.32
CA TYR A 126 10.97 2.28 -1.32
C TYR A 126 10.20 1.89 -2.58
N GLN A 127 9.06 1.21 -2.43
CA GLN A 127 8.23 0.80 -3.57
C GLN A 127 7.64 2.01 -4.31
N SER A 128 7.28 3.09 -3.60
CA SER A 128 6.81 4.33 -4.21
C SER A 128 7.91 5.01 -5.04
N ALA A 129 9.14 5.07 -4.52
CA ALA A 129 10.28 5.63 -5.25
C ALA A 129 10.58 4.82 -6.52
N ARG A 130 10.54 3.49 -6.44
CA ARG A 130 10.77 2.60 -7.58
C ARG A 130 9.69 2.74 -8.65
N LEU A 131 8.42 2.84 -8.24
CA LEU A 131 7.30 3.12 -9.15
C LEU A 131 7.51 4.45 -9.89
N TYR A 132 7.98 5.49 -9.19
CA TYR A 132 8.19 6.80 -9.80
C TYR A 132 9.32 6.75 -10.82
N GLN A 133 10.39 6.01 -10.53
CA GLN A 133 11.49 5.75 -11.46
C GLN A 133 11.05 4.96 -12.69
N ASP A 134 10.20 3.95 -12.50
CA ASP A 134 9.68 3.13 -13.59
C ASP A 134 8.77 3.95 -14.51
N ILE A 135 7.82 4.69 -13.95
CA ILE A 135 6.95 5.59 -14.72
C ILE A 135 7.77 6.66 -15.45
N TRP A 136 8.78 7.23 -14.79
CA TRP A 136 9.70 8.16 -15.43
C TRP A 136 10.42 7.52 -16.63
N SER A 137 10.92 6.30 -16.46
CA SER A 137 11.59 5.53 -17.52
C SER A 137 10.65 5.23 -18.68
N SER A 138 9.36 4.97 -18.40
CA SER A 138 8.33 4.76 -19.43
C SER A 138 8.10 5.98 -20.32
N PHE A 139 8.15 7.19 -19.76
CA PHE A 139 7.96 8.42 -20.52
C PHE A 139 9.19 8.85 -21.33
N HIS A 140 10.38 8.42 -20.93
CA HIS A 140 11.64 8.77 -21.58
C HIS A 140 12.15 7.70 -22.56
N THR A 141 11.48 6.55 -22.64
CA THR A 141 11.83 5.47 -23.56
C THR A 141 10.93 5.55 -24.81
N PRO A 142 11.48 5.49 -26.04
CA PRO A 142 10.68 5.45 -27.27
C PRO A 142 9.71 4.26 -27.30
N SER A 143 8.46 4.47 -27.74
CA SER A 143 7.39 3.47 -27.77
C SER A 143 7.73 2.18 -28.51
N ALA A 144 8.60 2.25 -29.53
CA ALA A 144 9.09 1.08 -30.27
C ALA A 144 9.93 0.11 -29.42
N ILE A 145 10.53 0.56 -28.32
CA ILE A 145 11.34 -0.26 -27.39
C ILE A 145 10.47 -0.79 -26.22
N ILE A 146 9.20 -0.40 -26.17
CA ILE A 146 8.27 -0.83 -25.12
C ILE A 146 7.44 -2.02 -25.62
N ALA A 147 7.10 -2.06 -26.91
CA ALA A 147 6.40 -3.20 -27.50
C ALA A 147 7.36 -4.39 -27.71
N PRO A 148 7.05 -5.58 -27.20
CA PRO A 148 7.84 -6.76 -27.52
C PRO A 148 7.70 -7.12 -29.01
N GLU A 149 8.83 -7.27 -29.69
CA GLU A 149 8.89 -7.69 -31.10
C GLU A 149 8.25 -9.08 -31.24
N PRO A 150 7.35 -9.29 -32.23
CA PRO A 150 6.74 -10.60 -32.46
C PRO A 150 7.81 -11.68 -32.69
N GLY A 151 8.01 -12.55 -31.69
CA GLY A 151 8.97 -13.67 -31.76
C GLY A 151 10.31 -13.43 -31.04
N SER A 152 10.53 -12.28 -30.40
CA SER A 152 11.77 -12.01 -29.64
C SER A 152 11.70 -12.41 -28.16
N LEU A 153 10.50 -12.62 -27.62
CA LEU A 153 10.29 -12.97 -26.21
C LEU A 153 10.28 -14.48 -25.99
N SER A 154 10.81 -14.91 -24.86
CA SER A 154 10.63 -16.26 -24.32
C SER A 154 9.17 -16.53 -23.96
N ALA A 155 8.82 -17.80 -23.77
CA ALA A 155 7.45 -18.21 -23.42
C ALA A 155 6.96 -17.60 -22.08
N SER A 156 7.84 -17.44 -21.10
CA SER A 156 7.52 -16.83 -19.80
C SER A 156 7.25 -15.32 -19.93
N GLU A 157 8.07 -14.61 -20.69
CA GLU A 157 7.87 -13.17 -20.95
C GLU A 157 6.57 -12.91 -21.72
N TRP A 158 6.22 -13.78 -22.69
CA TRP A 158 4.94 -13.69 -23.40
C TRP A 158 3.73 -13.85 -22.48
N GLU A 159 3.78 -14.77 -21.50
CA GLU A 159 2.70 -14.93 -20.52
C GLU A 159 2.54 -13.68 -19.64
N LEU A 160 3.65 -13.03 -19.29
CA LEU A 160 3.65 -11.81 -18.48
C LEU A 160 3.01 -10.61 -19.20
N PHE A 161 3.25 -10.47 -20.52
CA PHE A 161 2.67 -9.37 -21.32
C PHE A 161 1.37 -9.73 -22.05
N ARG A 162 0.88 -10.96 -21.89
CA ARG A 162 -0.29 -11.50 -22.62
C ARG A 162 -1.53 -10.61 -22.54
N PHE A 163 -1.74 -9.99 -21.38
CA PHE A 163 -2.87 -9.11 -21.12
C PHE A 163 -2.65 -7.66 -21.58
N SER A 164 -1.39 -7.25 -21.80
CA SER A 164 -1.05 -5.92 -22.31
C SER A 164 -1.43 -5.73 -23.80
N GLY A 165 -1.81 -6.82 -24.48
CA GLY A 165 -2.36 -6.79 -25.83
C GLY A 165 -1.31 -6.75 -26.94
N LYS A 166 -1.67 -7.31 -28.11
CA LYS A 166 -0.94 -7.10 -29.37
C LYS A 166 -1.20 -5.66 -29.84
N SER A 167 -0.49 -4.68 -29.31
CA SER A 167 -0.65 -3.31 -29.79
C SER A 167 0.70 -2.62 -29.91
N ASN A 168 0.89 -1.99 -31.08
CA ASN A 168 1.95 -1.02 -31.39
C ASN A 168 1.94 0.23 -30.49
N GLU A 169 1.23 0.18 -29.36
CA GLU A 169 1.02 1.26 -28.42
C GLU A 169 0.99 0.68 -26.99
N LEU A 170 2.14 0.23 -26.47
CA LEU A 170 2.37 0.15 -25.01
C LEU A 170 2.51 1.58 -24.41
N SER A 171 1.84 2.57 -24.99
CA SER A 171 1.88 3.94 -24.54
C SER A 171 1.08 4.05 -23.25
N LEU A 172 1.76 4.38 -22.15
CA LEU A 172 1.11 4.63 -20.88
C LEU A 172 0.30 5.93 -20.98
N PRO A 173 -1.03 5.92 -20.84
CA PRO A 173 -1.80 7.16 -20.87
C PRO A 173 -1.33 8.08 -19.74
N THR A 174 -0.92 9.31 -20.10
CA THR A 174 -0.32 10.26 -19.14
C THR A 174 -1.23 10.52 -17.95
N TRP A 175 -2.53 10.67 -18.18
CA TRP A 175 -3.53 10.86 -17.12
C TRP A 175 -3.57 9.68 -16.13
N LEU A 176 -3.37 8.45 -16.61
CA LEU A 176 -3.44 7.24 -15.79
C LEU A 176 -2.20 7.17 -14.87
N ALA A 177 -1.03 7.48 -15.41
CA ALA A 177 0.19 7.61 -14.65
C ALA A 177 0.07 8.69 -13.57
N TRP A 178 -0.37 9.90 -13.92
CA TRP A 178 -0.51 11.00 -12.97
C TRP A 178 -1.57 10.73 -11.90
N ALA A 179 -2.70 10.10 -12.24
CA ALA A 179 -3.72 9.70 -11.28
C ALA A 179 -3.15 8.69 -10.26
N TYR A 180 -2.41 7.68 -10.74
CA TYR A 180 -1.80 6.67 -9.89
C TYR A 180 -0.70 7.27 -8.99
N LEU A 181 0.18 8.11 -9.54
CA LEU A 181 1.22 8.80 -8.80
C LEU A 181 0.63 9.72 -7.71
N GLY A 182 -0.40 10.48 -8.06
CA GLY A 182 -1.10 11.38 -7.15
C GLY A 182 -1.76 10.62 -6.00
N ALA A 183 -2.53 9.57 -6.30
CA ALA A 183 -3.16 8.73 -5.29
C ALA A 183 -2.12 8.07 -4.38
N ASN A 184 -1.03 7.53 -4.95
CA ASN A 184 0.05 6.95 -4.15
C ASN A 184 0.77 7.97 -3.25
N THR A 185 0.96 9.20 -3.74
CA THR A 185 1.52 10.30 -2.94
C THR A 185 0.62 10.58 -1.74
N ILE A 186 -0.70 10.70 -1.95
CA ILE A 186 -1.66 10.94 -0.89
C ILE A 186 -1.64 9.81 0.15
N LEU A 187 -1.64 8.55 -0.30
CA LEU A 187 -1.55 7.38 0.58
C LEU A 187 -0.26 7.38 1.42
N THR A 188 0.87 7.74 0.80
CA THR A 188 2.16 7.86 1.50
C THR A 188 2.09 8.96 2.57
N LEU A 189 1.57 10.13 2.24
CA LEU A 189 1.42 11.24 3.19
C LEU A 189 0.50 10.87 4.35
N LEU A 190 -0.60 10.15 4.09
CA LEU A 190 -1.49 9.63 5.13
C LEU A 190 -0.78 8.64 6.06
N ASN A 191 0.10 7.79 5.53
CA ASN A 191 0.90 6.90 6.35
C ASN A 191 1.83 7.67 7.30
N PHE A 192 2.51 8.71 6.83
CA PHE A 192 3.30 9.60 7.70
C PHE A 192 2.42 10.29 8.76
N TYR A 193 1.25 10.79 8.36
CA TYR A 193 0.30 11.43 9.27
C TYR A 193 -0.16 10.50 10.39
N TRP A 194 -0.58 9.28 10.07
CA TRP A 194 -1.00 8.29 11.07
C TRP A 194 0.15 7.85 11.97
N PHE A 195 1.36 7.67 11.41
CA PHE A 195 2.53 7.33 12.23
C PHE A 195 2.82 8.42 13.27
N ASN A 196 2.81 9.69 12.86
CA ASN A 196 2.98 10.82 13.78
C ASN A 196 1.90 10.83 14.87
N GLN A 197 0.65 10.49 14.55
CA GLN A 197 -0.41 10.35 15.54
C GLN A 197 -0.15 9.21 16.53
N MET A 198 0.29 8.05 16.05
CA MET A 198 0.61 6.91 16.92
C MET A 198 1.75 7.25 17.88
N ILE A 199 2.83 7.88 17.39
CA ILE A 199 3.94 8.34 18.24
C ILE A 199 3.47 9.38 19.26
N SER A 200 2.62 10.33 18.85
CA SER A 200 2.04 11.32 19.76
C SER A 200 1.20 10.66 20.86
N ALA A 201 0.37 9.68 20.51
CA ALA A 201 -0.45 8.93 21.46
C ALA A 201 0.42 8.18 22.48
N VAL A 202 1.50 7.55 22.03
CA VAL A 202 2.45 6.84 22.89
C VAL A 202 3.22 7.80 23.80
N SER A 203 3.74 8.90 23.26
CA SER A 203 4.46 9.94 24.02
C SER A 203 3.58 10.55 25.13
N LYS A 204 2.32 10.87 24.82
CA LYS A 204 1.35 11.39 25.80
C LYS A 204 1.11 10.41 26.95
N ARG A 205 1.05 9.10 26.68
CA ARG A 205 0.89 8.06 27.71
C ARG A 205 2.09 8.01 28.66
N PHE A 206 3.32 8.10 28.13
CA PHE A 206 4.52 8.13 28.97
C PHE A 206 4.64 9.42 29.80
N SER A 207 4.32 10.57 29.22
CA SER A 207 4.29 11.86 29.95
C SER A 207 3.29 11.86 31.11
N LYS A 208 2.09 11.27 30.91
CA LYS A 208 1.07 11.15 31.95
C LYS A 208 1.52 10.23 33.11
N LYS A 209 2.18 9.11 32.79
CA LYS A 209 2.73 8.18 33.81
C LYS A 209 3.81 8.87 34.66
N GLY A 210 4.71 9.63 34.04
CA GLY A 210 5.76 10.38 34.76
C GLY A 210 5.23 11.46 35.72
N LYS A 211 4.13 12.13 35.37
CA LYS A 211 3.48 13.11 36.26
C LYS A 211 2.82 12.44 37.47
N HIS A 212 2.13 11.32 37.28
CA HIS A 212 1.47 10.59 38.38
C HIS A 212 2.49 10.01 39.37
N THR A 213 3.62 9.50 38.89
CA THR A 213 4.70 8.99 39.75
C THR A 213 5.41 10.10 40.54
N ARG A 214 5.53 11.31 39.99
CA ARG A 214 6.09 12.47 40.73
C ARG A 214 5.14 13.03 41.78
N ALA A 215 3.83 13.02 41.54
CA ALA A 215 2.84 13.46 42.53
C ALA A 215 2.83 12.53 43.75
N ASN A 216 2.79 11.20 43.52
CA ASN A 216 2.80 10.18 44.57
C ASN A 216 4.10 10.09 45.40
N LYS A 217 5.16 10.80 44.99
CA LYS A 217 6.45 10.83 45.70
C LYS A 217 6.65 12.11 46.52
N LYS A 218 5.69 13.04 46.44
CA LYS A 218 5.68 14.32 47.15
C LYS A 218 4.63 14.36 48.28
N GLU A 219 3.81 13.33 48.39
CA GLU A 219 2.97 13.00 49.57
C GLU A 219 3.72 12.00 50.46
#